data_AF-D7J8N0-F1
#
_entry.id   AF-D7J8N0-F1
#
_cell.length_a   1.000
_cell.length_b   1.000
_cell.length_c   1.000
_cell.angle_alpha   90.00
_cell.angle_beta   90.00
_cell.angle_gamma   90.00
#
_symmetry.space_group_name_H-M   'P 1'
#
loop_
_entity.id
_entity.type
_entity.pdbx_description
1 polymer ?
#
loop_
_entity_poly.entity_id
_entity_poly.type
_entity_poly.pdbx_seq_one_letter_code
_entity_poly.pdbx_strand_id
1 'polypeptide(L)'
;MQTNYMDDIVLLLTACINPNGMSYTVVQDIELRKKQYRESLSFYLTHTKYKIVFIENSNIDISCLYQKEISEGRLECITFDGNNYDRYLGKGFGEALILNYAYIHSKLIAQSHYIVKITGRVIVENVIELIDSCSLDKKSVYCELGLREKTTVSVFFIAHKDFYPLFLSKRNLINDFSKCYFEKVLFQSIFRMEKGYSS
;
A
#
# COMPACT_ATOMS: atom_id res chain seq x y z
N MET A 1 -1.86 31.05 2.10
CA MET A 1 -1.68 30.28 3.34
C MET A 1 -1.04 28.96 2.93
N GLN A 2 0.15 28.64 3.44
CA GLN A 2 0.80 27.36 3.18
C GLN A 2 -0.01 26.28 3.91
N THR A 3 -0.79 25.50 3.16
CA THR A 3 -1.45 24.31 3.67
C THR A 3 -0.38 23.35 4.19
N ASN A 4 -0.52 22.91 5.44
CA ASN A 4 0.43 22.00 6.06
C ASN A 4 0.19 20.60 5.50
N TYR A 5 0.86 20.26 4.39
CA TYR A 5 0.65 19.04 3.58
C TYR A 5 0.81 17.72 4.36
N MET A 6 1.35 17.74 5.58
CA MET A 6 1.56 16.55 6.40
C MET A 6 0.26 15.86 6.84
N ASP A 7 -0.84 16.61 7.02
CA ASP A 7 -2.13 16.02 7.39
C ASP A 7 -2.88 15.43 6.18
N ASP A 8 -2.48 15.81 4.95
CA ASP A 8 -3.08 15.34 3.71
C ASP A 8 -2.53 13.99 3.23
N ILE A 9 -1.45 13.47 3.84
CA ILE A 9 -0.70 12.32 3.37
C ILE A 9 -0.64 11.22 4.44
N VAL A 10 -0.87 9.98 4.03
CA VAL A 10 -0.74 8.80 4.90
C VAL A 10 0.21 7.74 4.32
N LEU A 11 1.09 7.27 5.20
CA LEU A 11 1.82 6.01 5.23
C LEU A 11 0.94 4.77 5.05
N LEU A 12 0.89 4.04 3.93
CA LEU A 12 0.22 2.72 3.91
C LEU A 12 1.23 1.59 3.75
N LEU A 13 1.52 0.87 4.85
CA LEU A 13 2.40 -0.28 4.88
C LEU A 13 1.59 -1.58 4.81
N THR A 14 1.67 -2.28 3.68
CA THR A 14 0.96 -3.56 3.48
C THR A 14 1.78 -4.75 3.98
N ALA A 15 1.14 -5.65 4.72
CA ALA A 15 1.77 -6.79 5.36
C ALA A 15 1.02 -8.10 5.21
N CYS A 16 1.82 -9.17 5.13
CA CYS A 16 1.39 -10.56 5.17
C CYS A 16 2.48 -11.31 5.93
N ILE A 17 2.36 -11.41 7.25
CA ILE A 17 3.41 -11.96 8.10
C ILE A 17 3.49 -13.48 7.93
N ASN A 18 2.34 -14.16 7.90
CA ASN A 18 2.25 -15.57 7.59
C ASN A 18 1.71 -15.79 6.16
N PRO A 19 2.60 -16.06 5.18
CA PRO A 19 2.20 -16.32 3.80
C PRO A 19 1.49 -17.67 3.61
N ASN A 20 1.47 -18.55 4.62
CA ASN A 20 0.82 -19.87 4.60
C ASN A 20 1.16 -20.73 3.37
N GLY A 21 2.37 -20.63 2.79
CA GLY A 21 2.75 -21.39 1.59
C GLY A 21 2.26 -20.78 0.27
N MET A 22 2.00 -19.47 0.21
CA MET A 22 1.68 -18.76 -1.03
C MET A 22 2.78 -18.95 -2.08
N SER A 23 2.39 -19.37 -3.28
CA SER A 23 3.27 -19.59 -4.43
C SER A 23 4.12 -18.34 -4.74
N TYR A 24 5.38 -18.55 -5.16
CA TYR A 24 6.34 -17.48 -5.51
C TYR A 24 6.79 -16.56 -4.36
N THR A 25 6.52 -16.92 -3.10
CA THR A 25 7.05 -16.19 -1.94
C THR A 25 8.38 -16.80 -1.49
N VAL A 26 9.49 -16.06 -1.70
CA VAL A 26 10.88 -16.50 -1.43
C VAL A 26 11.16 -16.70 0.07
N VAL A 27 10.51 -15.92 0.95
CA VAL A 27 10.66 -16.02 2.40
C VAL A 27 9.37 -16.51 3.02
N GLN A 28 9.35 -17.77 3.46
CA GLN A 28 8.23 -18.41 4.16
C GLN A 28 8.36 -18.34 5.70
N ASP A 29 9.54 -17.96 6.21
CA ASP A 29 9.80 -17.84 7.65
C ASP A 29 9.01 -16.67 8.26
N ILE A 30 8.04 -17.03 9.10
CA ILE A 30 7.13 -16.11 9.79
C ILE A 30 7.90 -15.14 10.69
N GLU A 31 8.90 -15.62 11.44
CA GLU A 31 9.65 -14.79 12.39
C GLU A 31 10.58 -13.82 11.66
N LEU A 32 11.23 -14.28 10.59
CA LEU A 32 12.04 -13.40 9.74
C LEU A 32 11.16 -12.30 9.10
N ARG A 33 9.97 -12.66 8.58
CA ARG A 33 9.04 -11.66 8.02
C ARG A 33 8.57 -10.69 9.07
N LYS A 34 8.16 -11.18 10.24
CA LYS A 34 7.74 -10.34 11.38
C LYS A 34 8.85 -9.35 11.76
N LYS A 35 10.10 -9.79 11.79
CA LYS A 35 11.27 -8.91 12.01
C LYS A 35 11.38 -7.85 10.92
N GLN A 36 11.32 -8.22 9.64
CA GLN A 36 11.39 -7.27 8.52
C GLN A 36 10.28 -6.20 8.56
N TYR A 37 9.04 -6.61 8.85
CA TYR A 37 7.92 -5.67 9.00
C TYR A 37 8.14 -4.70 10.17
N ARG A 38 8.63 -5.20 11.31
CA ARG A 38 8.95 -4.36 12.47
C ARG A 38 10.08 -3.37 12.17
N GLU A 39 11.14 -3.81 11.50
CA GLU A 39 12.27 -2.95 11.12
C GLU A 39 11.81 -1.83 10.18
N SER A 40 11.03 -2.16 9.16
CA SER A 40 10.45 -1.19 8.22
C SER A 40 9.50 -0.20 8.91
N LEU A 41 8.56 -0.69 9.74
CA LEU A 41 7.63 0.17 10.48
C LEU A 41 8.39 1.10 11.44
N SER A 42 9.37 0.59 12.19
CA SER A 42 10.21 1.41 13.07
C SER A 42 11.02 2.46 12.31
N PHE A 43 11.52 2.13 11.12
CA PHE A 43 12.19 3.11 10.26
C PHE A 43 11.27 4.29 9.95
N TYR A 44 10.06 4.05 9.46
CA TYR A 44 9.13 5.13 9.09
C TYR A 44 8.63 5.93 10.30
N LEU A 45 8.41 5.29 11.44
CA LEU A 45 8.05 5.97 12.69
C LEU A 45 9.17 6.90 13.19
N THR A 46 10.42 6.50 13.01
CA THR A 46 11.59 7.25 13.49
C THR A 46 11.99 8.39 12.55
N HIS A 47 11.96 8.14 11.24
CA HIS A 47 12.50 9.06 10.24
C HIS A 47 11.44 9.96 9.60
N THR A 48 10.15 9.76 9.89
CA THR A 48 9.08 10.56 9.29
C THR A 48 8.06 11.02 10.33
N LYS A 49 7.35 12.11 9.99
CA LYS A 49 6.23 12.61 10.79
C LYS A 49 4.85 12.26 10.20
N TYR A 50 4.78 11.57 9.06
CA TYR A 50 3.55 11.17 8.37
C TYR A 50 2.78 10.05 9.04
N LYS A 51 1.50 10.27 9.40
CA LYS A 51 0.56 9.24 9.88
C LYS A 51 0.71 7.91 9.12
N ILE A 52 0.67 6.78 9.85
CA ILE A 52 0.93 5.46 9.26
C ILE A 52 -0.26 4.54 9.51
N VAL A 53 -0.67 3.81 8.49
CA VAL A 53 -1.53 2.65 8.53
C VAL A 53 -0.65 1.43 8.25
N PHE A 54 -0.51 0.57 9.24
CA PHE A 54 0.06 -0.76 9.07
C PHE A 54 -1.08 -1.75 8.96
N ILE A 55 -1.20 -2.44 7.83
CA ILE A 55 -2.27 -3.41 7.60
C ILE A 55 -1.72 -4.80 7.31
N GLU A 56 -2.18 -5.79 8.07
CA GLU A 56 -1.73 -7.17 8.06
C GLU A 56 -2.91 -8.10 7.74
N ASN A 57 -2.72 -9.04 6.81
CA ASN A 57 -3.81 -9.86 6.27
C ASN A 57 -3.78 -11.35 6.64
N SER A 58 -2.91 -11.76 7.57
CA SER A 58 -2.70 -13.18 7.95
C SER A 58 -3.06 -13.47 9.42
N ASN A 59 -3.81 -12.57 10.08
CA ASN A 59 -4.22 -12.65 11.48
C ASN A 59 -3.07 -12.59 12.50
N ILE A 60 -1.91 -12.02 12.14
CA ILE A 60 -0.81 -11.81 13.09
C ILE A 60 -0.80 -10.35 13.54
N ASP A 61 -1.33 -10.12 14.73
CA ASP A 61 -1.34 -8.80 15.34
C ASP A 61 0.00 -8.46 16.01
N ILE A 62 0.54 -7.28 15.69
CA ILE A 62 1.74 -6.71 16.31
C ILE A 62 1.46 -5.36 17.00
N SER A 63 0.20 -4.93 17.08
CA SER A 63 -0.24 -3.66 17.65
C SER A 63 0.20 -3.45 19.10
N CYS A 64 0.32 -4.53 19.88
CA CYS A 64 0.81 -4.50 21.26
C CYS A 64 2.22 -3.92 21.40
N LEU A 65 3.02 -3.93 20.33
CA LEU A 65 4.38 -3.41 20.33
C LEU A 65 4.45 -1.87 20.11
N TYR A 66 3.34 -1.25 19.72
CA TYR A 66 3.29 0.15 19.27
C TYR A 66 2.14 0.94 19.95
N GLN A 67 1.82 0.59 21.20
CA GLN A 67 0.70 1.18 21.94
C GLN A 67 0.82 2.70 22.08
N LYS A 68 2.05 3.21 22.22
CA LYS A 68 2.30 4.65 22.33
C LYS A 68 1.88 5.37 21.05
N GLU A 69 2.41 4.96 19.91
CA GLU A 69 2.14 5.58 18.61
C GLU A 69 0.66 5.47 18.22
N ILE A 70 0.01 4.37 18.59
CA ILE A 70 -1.44 4.19 18.41
C ILE A 70 -2.22 5.18 19.29
N SER A 71 -1.86 5.29 20.58
CA SER A 71 -2.54 6.21 21.51
C SER A 71 -2.38 7.68 21.13
N GLU A 72 -1.27 8.04 20.51
CA GLU A 72 -0.97 9.38 19.99
C GLU A 72 -1.66 9.66 18.64
N GLY A 73 -2.36 8.68 18.06
CA GLY A 73 -3.01 8.80 16.75
C GLY A 73 -2.02 8.84 15.57
N ARG A 74 -0.77 8.46 15.82
CA ARG A 74 0.33 8.47 14.85
C ARG A 74 0.34 7.21 13.99
N LEU A 75 -0.13 6.09 14.53
CA LEU A 75 -0.20 4.78 13.91
C LEU A 75 -1.60 4.18 14.02
N GLU A 76 -2.09 3.58 12.93
CA GLU A 76 -3.25 2.71 12.90
C GLU A 76 -2.81 1.31 12.49
N CYS A 77 -2.97 0.33 13.37
CA CYS A 77 -2.72 -1.08 13.07
C CYS A 77 -4.03 -1.79 12.76
N ILE A 78 -4.13 -2.42 11.60
CA ILE A 78 -5.30 -3.19 11.17
C ILE A 78 -4.84 -4.61 10.87
N THR A 79 -5.47 -5.58 11.53
CA THR A 79 -5.23 -7.01 11.30
C THR A 79 -6.55 -7.66 10.87
N PHE A 80 -6.53 -8.44 9.80
CA PHE A 80 -7.72 -9.12 9.30
C PHE A 80 -7.39 -10.46 8.62
N ASP A 81 -8.39 -11.32 8.46
CA ASP A 81 -8.26 -12.56 7.69
C ASP A 81 -8.45 -12.27 6.19
N GLY A 82 -7.35 -11.90 5.52
CA GLY A 82 -7.33 -11.56 4.10
C GLY A 82 -6.46 -12.46 3.24
N ASN A 83 -5.91 -13.53 3.82
CA ASN A 83 -5.02 -14.46 3.13
C ASN A 83 -5.71 -15.78 2.74
N ASN A 84 -7.02 -15.88 2.97
CA ASN A 84 -7.84 -17.03 2.61
C ASN A 84 -8.57 -16.81 1.27
N TYR A 85 -7.82 -16.87 0.17
CA TYR A 85 -8.34 -16.80 -1.19
C TYR A 85 -7.69 -17.86 -2.09
N ASP A 86 -8.23 -18.06 -3.28
CA ASP A 86 -7.68 -19.03 -4.23
C ASP A 86 -6.24 -18.65 -4.62
N ARG A 87 -5.29 -19.54 -4.27
CA ARG A 87 -3.86 -19.35 -4.53
C ARG A 87 -3.51 -19.24 -6.00
N TYR A 88 -4.37 -19.73 -6.90
CA TYR A 88 -4.19 -19.57 -8.35
C TYR A 88 -4.30 -18.10 -8.80
N LEU A 89 -4.99 -17.24 -8.03
CA LEU A 89 -5.06 -15.80 -8.30
C LEU A 89 -3.71 -15.11 -8.03
N GLY A 90 -2.91 -15.68 -7.14
CA GLY A 90 -1.56 -15.24 -6.82
C GLY A 90 -1.47 -14.00 -5.92
N LYS A 91 -0.24 -13.59 -5.63
CA LYS A 91 0.07 -12.58 -4.60
C LYS A 91 -0.51 -11.21 -4.94
N GLY A 92 -0.62 -10.90 -6.24
CA GLY A 92 -1.17 -9.62 -6.70
C GLY A 92 -2.62 -9.45 -6.28
N PHE A 93 -3.41 -10.52 -6.33
CA PHE A 93 -4.80 -10.48 -5.88
C PHE A 93 -4.89 -10.23 -4.37
N GLY A 94 -4.05 -10.92 -3.58
CA GLY A 94 -3.94 -10.67 -2.14
C GLY A 94 -3.58 -9.23 -1.80
N GLU A 95 -2.62 -8.63 -2.52
CA GLU A 95 -2.27 -7.22 -2.34
C GLU A 95 -3.48 -6.30 -2.61
N ALA A 96 -4.26 -6.57 -3.66
CA ALA A 96 -5.47 -5.81 -3.94
C ALA A 96 -6.54 -5.95 -2.85
N LEU A 97 -6.65 -7.12 -2.20
CA LEU A 97 -7.52 -7.31 -1.03
C LEU A 97 -7.06 -6.46 0.17
N ILE A 98 -5.76 -6.42 0.44
CA ILE A 98 -5.18 -5.57 1.49
C ILE A 98 -5.52 -4.10 1.24
N LEU A 99 -5.25 -3.61 0.03
CA LEU A 99 -5.54 -2.22 -0.33
C LEU A 99 -7.03 -1.90 -0.24
N ASN A 100 -7.90 -2.82 -0.66
CA ASN A 100 -9.35 -2.66 -0.54
C ASN A 100 -9.81 -2.58 0.91
N TYR A 101 -9.29 -3.46 1.78
CA TYR A 101 -9.62 -3.46 3.20
C TYR A 101 -9.13 -2.19 3.89
N ALA A 102 -7.88 -1.78 3.64
CA ALA A 102 -7.33 -0.53 4.15
C ALA A 102 -8.19 0.68 3.76
N TYR A 103 -8.55 0.78 2.48
CA TYR A 103 -9.34 1.90 1.96
C TYR A 103 -10.72 2.02 2.62
N ILE A 104 -11.36 0.88 2.93
CA ILE A 104 -12.70 0.86 3.54
C ILE A 104 -12.64 1.10 5.05
N HIS A 105 -11.63 0.56 5.73
CA HIS A 105 -11.65 0.44 7.20
C HIS A 105 -10.73 1.42 7.93
N SER A 106 -9.71 2.00 7.27
CA SER A 106 -8.77 2.89 7.94
C SER A 106 -9.34 4.29 8.16
N LYS A 107 -9.30 4.74 9.42
CA LYS A 107 -9.65 6.11 9.81
C LYS A 107 -8.64 7.11 9.27
N LEU A 108 -7.35 6.77 9.31
CA LEU A 108 -6.29 7.67 8.84
C LEU A 108 -6.37 7.87 7.32
N ILE A 109 -6.64 6.82 6.54
CA ILE A 109 -6.87 6.94 5.09
C ILE A 109 -8.09 7.80 4.79
N ALA A 110 -9.21 7.62 5.52
CA ALA A 110 -10.40 8.43 5.31
C ALA A 110 -10.15 9.94 5.50
N GLN A 111 -9.25 10.29 6.41
CA GLN A 111 -8.87 11.66 6.75
C GLN A 111 -7.80 12.27 5.84
N SER A 112 -7.12 11.47 5.02
CA SER A 112 -6.07 11.94 4.10
C SER A 112 -6.58 12.11 2.67
N HIS A 113 -5.81 12.84 1.85
CA HIS A 113 -6.05 12.98 0.41
C HIS A 113 -5.13 12.07 -0.41
N TYR A 114 -3.90 11.85 0.04
CA TYR A 114 -2.92 11.00 -0.61
C TYR A 114 -2.51 9.82 0.25
N ILE A 115 -2.35 8.68 -0.42
CA ILE A 115 -1.88 7.44 0.18
C ILE A 115 -0.56 7.09 -0.48
N VAL A 116 0.50 7.05 0.33
CA VAL A 116 1.82 6.56 -0.06
C VAL A 116 1.86 5.08 0.26
N LYS A 117 1.57 4.26 -0.75
CA LYS A 117 1.60 2.81 -0.60
C LYS A 117 3.04 2.34 -0.60
N ILE A 118 3.40 1.55 0.39
CA ILE A 118 4.68 0.88 0.53
C ILE A 118 4.44 -0.60 0.88
N THR A 119 5.13 -1.53 0.22
CA THR A 119 5.21 -2.91 0.70
C THR A 119 5.93 -2.94 2.04
N GLY A 120 5.27 -3.34 3.13
CA GLY A 120 5.73 -3.11 4.50
C GLY A 120 7.01 -3.83 4.95
N ARG A 121 7.71 -4.57 4.08
CA ARG A 121 9.06 -5.12 4.34
C ARG A 121 10.18 -4.35 3.64
N VAL A 122 9.82 -3.33 2.86
CA VAL A 122 10.77 -2.51 2.09
C VAL A 122 10.95 -1.18 2.79
N ILE A 123 12.20 -0.76 2.89
CA ILE A 123 12.59 0.57 3.34
C ILE A 123 12.89 1.41 2.10
N VAL A 124 12.17 2.53 1.97
CA VAL A 124 12.44 3.57 0.98
C VAL A 124 13.12 4.72 1.72
N GLU A 125 14.46 4.73 1.68
CA GLU A 125 15.27 5.63 2.52
C GLU A 125 15.01 7.11 2.21
N ASN A 126 14.77 7.43 0.93
CA ASN A 126 14.48 8.77 0.43
C ASN A 126 12.96 9.06 0.31
N VAL A 127 12.11 8.41 1.12
CA VAL A 127 10.65 8.57 1.04
C VAL A 127 10.20 10.02 1.17
N ILE A 128 10.86 10.83 2.00
CA ILE A 128 10.53 12.25 2.17
C ILE A 128 10.81 13.01 0.88
N GLU A 129 11.99 12.83 0.29
CA GLU A 129 12.36 13.50 -0.97
C GLU A 129 11.42 13.13 -2.12
N LEU A 130 11.01 11.87 -2.20
CA LEU A 130 10.06 11.41 -3.21
C LEU A 130 8.69 12.07 -3.03
N ILE A 131 8.19 12.16 -1.80
CA ILE A 131 6.92 12.84 -1.50
C ILE A 131 7.03 14.34 -1.83
N ASP A 132 8.11 14.99 -1.40
CA ASP A 132 8.33 16.43 -1.59
C ASP A 132 8.51 16.80 -3.06
N SER A 133 8.94 15.86 -3.91
CA SER A 133 9.03 16.05 -5.36
C SER A 133 7.68 16.04 -6.09
N CYS A 134 6.60 15.64 -5.41
CA CYS A 134 5.28 15.51 -6.01
C CYS A 134 4.45 16.82 -5.89
N SER A 135 3.83 17.24 -7.00
CA SER A 135 2.88 18.37 -6.99
C SER A 135 1.48 17.92 -6.55
N LEU A 136 1.27 17.87 -5.24
CA LEU A 136 0.04 17.31 -4.63
C LEU A 136 -1.20 18.22 -4.73
N ASP A 137 -1.14 19.31 -5.50
CA ASP A 137 -2.25 20.25 -5.75
C ASP A 137 -3.33 19.68 -6.70
N LYS A 138 -3.04 18.59 -7.41
CA LYS A 138 -3.96 17.95 -8.35
C LYS A 138 -4.08 16.46 -8.10
N LYS A 139 -5.30 15.93 -8.21
CA LYS A 139 -5.58 14.48 -8.09
C LYS A 139 -4.72 13.67 -9.08
N SER A 140 -3.62 13.13 -8.59
CA SER A 140 -2.59 12.49 -9.42
C SER A 140 -2.14 11.16 -8.83
N VAL A 141 -1.45 10.37 -9.65
CA VAL A 141 -0.74 9.14 -9.25
C VAL A 141 0.72 9.27 -9.66
N TYR A 142 1.64 9.07 -8.72
CA TYR A 142 3.08 9.06 -8.93
C TYR A 142 3.59 7.65 -8.71
N CYS A 143 4.19 7.06 -9.74
CA CYS A 143 4.74 5.72 -9.70
C CYS A 143 5.79 5.56 -10.80
N GLU A 144 6.59 4.52 -10.68
CA GLU A 144 7.49 4.10 -11.75
C GLU A 144 6.71 3.35 -12.84
N LEU A 145 6.77 3.85 -14.08
CA LEU A 145 6.06 3.33 -15.25
C LEU A 145 7.01 2.63 -16.23
N GLY A 146 6.75 1.36 -16.51
CA GLY A 146 7.32 0.64 -17.66
C GLY A 146 6.41 0.78 -18.88
N LEU A 147 6.57 1.85 -19.67
CA LEU A 147 5.69 2.17 -20.80
C LEU A 147 5.70 1.09 -21.90
N ARG A 148 6.86 0.50 -22.18
CA ARG A 148 7.03 -0.53 -23.20
C ARG A 148 6.35 -1.83 -22.79
N GLU A 149 6.51 -2.23 -21.53
CA GLU A 149 5.99 -3.46 -20.95
C GLU A 149 4.54 -3.31 -20.46
N LYS A 150 4.02 -2.07 -20.43
CA LYS A 150 2.70 -1.69 -19.91
C LYS A 150 2.50 -2.18 -18.47
N THR A 151 3.47 -1.86 -17.62
CA THR A 151 3.54 -2.31 -16.22
C THR A 151 3.97 -1.15 -15.32
N THR A 152 3.79 -1.32 -14.00
CA THR A 152 4.29 -0.39 -12.98
C THR A 152 5.10 -1.14 -11.93
N VAL A 153 5.78 -0.40 -11.04
CA VAL A 153 6.30 -0.96 -9.78
C VAL A 153 5.25 -0.78 -8.69
N SER A 154 4.81 -1.90 -8.09
CA SER A 154 3.77 -1.90 -7.04
C SER A 154 4.33 -1.77 -5.61
N VAL A 155 5.66 -1.84 -5.45
CA VAL A 155 6.33 -1.75 -4.15
C VAL A 155 6.14 -0.39 -3.51
N PHE A 156 6.21 0.67 -4.32
CA PHE A 156 6.04 2.05 -3.90
C PHE A 156 5.23 2.82 -4.94
N PHE A 157 4.16 3.49 -4.53
CA PHE A 157 3.49 4.50 -5.33
C PHE A 157 2.74 5.48 -4.45
N ILE A 158 2.51 6.69 -4.96
CA ILE A 158 1.75 7.73 -4.29
C ILE A 158 0.50 7.97 -5.13
N ALA A 159 -0.68 7.92 -4.53
CA ALA A 159 -1.92 8.14 -5.25
C ALA A 159 -2.90 8.95 -4.43
N HIS A 160 -3.60 9.87 -5.10
CA HIS A 160 -4.79 10.50 -4.52
C HIS A 160 -5.84 9.42 -4.21
N LYS A 161 -6.54 9.53 -3.08
CA LYS A 161 -7.46 8.48 -2.57
C LYS A 161 -8.55 8.10 -3.58
N ASP A 162 -9.00 9.04 -4.41
CA ASP A 162 -10.01 8.80 -5.46
C ASP A 162 -9.54 7.83 -6.56
N PHE A 163 -8.23 7.59 -6.67
CA PHE A 163 -7.69 6.57 -7.57
C PHE A 163 -8.07 5.15 -7.14
N TYR A 164 -8.17 4.90 -5.83
CA TYR A 164 -8.33 3.55 -5.31
C TYR A 164 -9.65 2.90 -5.76
N PRO A 165 -10.83 3.54 -5.73
CA PRO A 165 -12.05 2.97 -6.31
C PRO A 165 -11.92 2.60 -7.80
N LEU A 166 -11.24 3.44 -8.59
CA LEU A 166 -11.01 3.19 -10.02
C LEU A 166 -10.14 1.96 -10.27
N PHE A 167 -9.14 1.74 -9.41
CA PHE A 167 -8.25 0.59 -9.47
C PHE A 167 -8.90 -0.68 -8.89
N LEU A 168 -9.43 -0.60 -7.66
CA LEU A 168 -9.95 -1.73 -6.89
C LEU A 168 -11.27 -2.31 -7.44
N SER A 169 -12.03 -1.52 -8.20
CA SER A 169 -13.16 -2.04 -8.99
C SER A 169 -12.73 -3.06 -10.05
N LYS A 170 -11.45 -3.05 -10.46
CA LYS A 170 -10.87 -3.99 -11.42
C LYS A 170 -10.08 -5.13 -10.78
N ARG A 171 -10.06 -5.25 -9.45
CA ARG A 171 -9.24 -6.26 -8.74
C ARG A 171 -9.49 -7.70 -9.21
N ASN A 172 -10.72 -8.02 -9.61
CA ASN A 172 -11.08 -9.36 -10.08
C ASN A 172 -10.44 -9.73 -11.43
N LEU A 173 -9.81 -8.77 -12.12
CA LEU A 173 -8.99 -9.05 -13.30
C LEU A 173 -7.61 -9.58 -12.94
N ILE A 174 -7.16 -9.42 -11.70
CA ILE A 174 -5.83 -9.85 -11.26
C ILE A 174 -5.83 -11.35 -11.11
N ASN A 175 -4.96 -12.01 -11.87
CA ASN A 175 -4.76 -13.44 -11.85
C ASN A 175 -3.34 -13.74 -12.38
N ASP A 176 -2.45 -14.11 -11.47
CA ASP A 176 -1.04 -14.38 -11.78
C ASP A 176 -0.90 -15.58 -12.73
N PHE A 177 -1.77 -16.59 -12.62
CA PHE A 177 -1.77 -17.77 -13.49
C PHE A 177 -2.12 -17.42 -14.95
N SER A 178 -3.10 -16.53 -15.16
CA SER A 178 -3.45 -16.02 -16.49
C SER A 178 -2.55 -14.88 -16.98
N LYS A 179 -1.42 -14.63 -16.30
CA LYS A 179 -0.44 -13.55 -16.58
C LYS A 179 -1.03 -12.14 -16.54
N CYS A 180 -2.12 -11.95 -15.80
CA CYS A 180 -2.72 -10.64 -15.55
C CYS A 180 -2.32 -10.17 -14.15
N TYR A 181 -1.11 -9.63 -14.03
CA TYR A 181 -0.53 -9.23 -12.76
C TYR A 181 -1.15 -7.94 -12.22
N PHE A 182 -1.02 -7.74 -10.90
CA PHE A 182 -1.42 -6.51 -10.21
C PHE A 182 -0.90 -5.26 -10.93
N GLU A 183 0.37 -5.26 -11.31
CA GLU A 183 1.06 -4.13 -11.95
C GLU A 183 0.46 -3.77 -13.31
N LYS A 184 -0.07 -4.76 -14.05
CA LYS A 184 -0.77 -4.49 -15.33
C LYS A 184 -2.12 -3.82 -15.10
N VAL A 185 -2.87 -4.28 -14.11
CA VAL A 185 -4.18 -3.69 -13.75
C VAL A 185 -3.99 -2.29 -13.15
N LEU A 186 -2.92 -2.09 -12.38
CA LEU A 186 -2.51 -0.81 -11.83
C LEU A 186 -2.18 0.17 -12.97
N PHE A 187 -1.28 -0.22 -13.89
CA PHE A 187 -0.92 0.56 -15.09
C PHE A 187 -2.15 1.01 -15.88
N GLN A 188 -3.02 0.06 -16.24
CA GLN A 188 -4.23 0.36 -17.01
C GLN A 188 -5.18 1.32 -16.29
N SER A 189 -5.23 1.27 -14.96
CA SER A 189 -6.09 2.14 -14.17
C SER A 189 -5.55 3.57 -14.12
N ILE A 190 -4.23 3.74 -14.06
CA ILE A 190 -3.57 5.06 -14.13
C ILE A 190 -3.87 5.75 -15.46
N PHE A 191 -3.66 5.06 -16.59
CA PHE A 191 -3.93 5.61 -17.92
C PHE A 191 -5.40 5.99 -18.15
N ARG A 192 -6.34 5.31 -17.49
CA ARG A 192 -7.76 5.69 -17.57
C ARG A 192 -8.07 6.95 -16.78
N MET A 193 -7.42 7.12 -15.62
CA MET A 193 -7.57 8.31 -14.79
C MET A 193 -7.12 9.56 -15.57
N GLU A 194 -5.99 9.51 -16.27
CA GLU A 194 -5.53 10.61 -17.15
C GLU A 194 -6.55 11.00 -18.23
N LYS A 195 -7.17 10.00 -18.86
CA LYS A 195 -8.18 10.24 -19.91
C LYS A 195 -9.49 10.84 -19.38
N GLY A 196 -9.88 10.49 -18.15
CA GLY A 196 -11.08 11.04 -17.51
C GLY A 196 -10.95 12.49 -17.04
N TYR A 197 -9.72 13.00 -16.90
CA TYR A 197 -9.45 14.43 -16.62
C TYR A 197 -9.23 15.27 -17.89
N SER A 198 -9.20 14.64 -19.07
CA SER A 198 -9.01 15.29 -20.36
C SER A 198 -10.32 15.51 -21.13
N SER A 199 -11.46 15.37 -20.44
CA SER A 199 -12.82 15.49 -20.99
C SER A 199 -13.65 16.51 -20.22
#